data_AF-A0A924LW81-F1
#
_entry.id   AF-A0A924LW81-F1
#
_cell.length_a   1.000
_cell.length_b   1.000
_cell.length_c   1.000
_cell.angle_alpha   90.00
_cell.angle_beta   90.00
_cell.angle_gamma   90.00
#
_symmetry.space_group_name_H-M   'P 1'
#
loop_
_entity.id
_entity.type
_entity.pdbx_description
1 polymer ?
#
loop_
_entity_poly.entity_id
_entity_poly.type
_entity_poly.pdbx_seq_one_letter_code
_entity_poly.pdbx_strand_id
1 'polypeptide(L)'
;MSVHYDLVVIGAGPGGYVAAIRAAQLGGKVALVERGNVGGTCLNVGCIPTKAWVHTALLLRQTKHAEDFGVLSSGVEFDFSRAVRNKDKVVTQLVRGVGGLVKANG
;
A
#
# COMPACT_ATOMS: atom_id res chain seq x y z
N MET A 1 -26.96 -2.38 -24.61
CA MET A 1 -25.82 -3.14 -25.16
C MET A 1 -25.18 -3.92 -24.02
N SER A 2 -25.01 -5.23 -24.16
CA SER A 2 -24.19 -6.05 -23.26
C SER A 2 -22.75 -6.02 -23.73
N VAL A 3 -21.80 -5.89 -22.80
CA VAL A 3 -20.37 -6.00 -23.09
C VAL A 3 -19.90 -7.36 -22.57
N HIS A 4 -19.35 -8.19 -23.45
CA HIS A 4 -18.76 -9.47 -23.07
C HIS A 4 -17.31 -9.27 -22.59
N TYR A 5 -16.97 -9.94 -21.48
CA TYR A 5 -15.64 -10.03 -20.87
C TYR A 5 -15.33 -11.50 -20.63
N ASP A 6 -14.06 -11.88 -20.71
CA ASP A 6 -13.59 -13.24 -20.42
C ASP A 6 -13.50 -13.49 -18.90
N LEU A 7 -13.24 -12.43 -18.14
CA LEU A 7 -13.19 -12.46 -16.68
C LEU A 7 -13.73 -11.16 -16.09
N VAL A 8 -14.55 -11.27 -15.05
CA VAL A 8 -14.97 -10.14 -14.21
C VAL A 8 -14.46 -10.40 -12.79
N VAL A 9 -13.62 -9.49 -12.29
CA VAL A 9 -13.09 -9.54 -10.92
C VAL A 9 -13.79 -8.48 -10.08
N ILE A 10 -14.38 -8.90 -8.96
CA ILE A 10 -15.07 -8.01 -8.02
C ILE A 10 -14.16 -7.77 -6.80
N GLY A 11 -13.77 -6.52 -6.61
CA GLY A 11 -12.81 -6.04 -5.61
C GLY A 11 -11.39 -5.94 -6.19
N ALA A 12 -10.75 -4.79 -6.00
CA ALA A 12 -9.36 -4.51 -6.39
C ALA A 12 -8.40 -4.54 -5.19
N GLY A 13 -8.64 -5.44 -4.23
CA GLY A 13 -7.65 -5.80 -3.20
C GLY A 13 -6.49 -6.63 -3.77
N PRO A 14 -5.51 -7.06 -2.94
CA PRO A 14 -4.35 -7.82 -3.39
C PRO A 14 -4.66 -9.02 -4.28
N GLY A 15 -5.67 -9.83 -3.93
CA GLY A 15 -6.08 -10.94 -4.79
C GLY A 15 -6.69 -10.47 -6.11
N GLY A 16 -7.54 -9.44 -6.07
CA GLY A 16 -8.31 -9.00 -7.21
C GLY A 16 -7.49 -8.27 -8.27
N TYR A 17 -6.70 -7.26 -7.89
CA TYR A 17 -5.89 -6.54 -8.89
C TYR A 17 -4.80 -7.44 -9.49
N VAL A 18 -4.23 -8.38 -8.71
CA VAL A 18 -3.23 -9.33 -9.23
C VAL A 18 -3.87 -10.30 -10.21
N ALA A 19 -5.04 -10.86 -9.88
CA ALA A 19 -5.77 -11.74 -10.78
C ALA A 19 -6.16 -11.02 -12.08
N ALA A 20 -6.65 -9.78 -11.98
CA ALA A 20 -7.05 -8.99 -13.15
C ALA A 20 -5.86 -8.67 -14.05
N ILE A 21 -4.76 -8.16 -13.49
CA ILE A 21 -3.52 -7.89 -14.24
C ILE A 21 -3.02 -9.16 -14.91
N ARG A 22 -2.97 -10.28 -14.18
CA ARG A 22 -2.46 -11.54 -14.73
C ARG A 22 -3.33 -12.08 -15.86
N ALA A 23 -4.66 -12.04 -15.70
CA ALA A 23 -5.58 -12.47 -16.75
C ALA A 23 -5.46 -11.62 -18.02
N ALA A 24 -5.27 -10.30 -17.87
CA ALA A 24 -5.07 -9.42 -19.01
C ALA A 24 -3.72 -9.64 -19.71
N GLN A 25 -2.65 -9.89 -18.95
CA GLN A 25 -1.34 -10.28 -19.50
C GLN A 25 -1.38 -11.59 -20.30
N LEU A 26 -2.33 -12.48 -19.98
CA LEU A 26 -2.57 -13.72 -20.72
C LEU A 26 -3.49 -13.54 -21.93
N GLY A 27 -3.86 -12.30 -22.27
CA GLY A 27 -4.68 -11.94 -23.42
C GLY A 27 -6.18 -11.90 -23.17
N GLY A 28 -6.63 -12.08 -21.93
CA GLY A 28 -8.05 -12.01 -21.58
C GLY A 28 -8.59 -10.58 -21.55
N LYS A 29 -9.83 -10.38 -22.01
CA LYS A 29 -10.57 -9.14 -21.82
C LYS A 29 -11.19 -9.12 -20.43
N VAL A 30 -10.58 -8.37 -19.51
CA VAL A 30 -10.93 -8.39 -18.08
C VAL A 30 -11.67 -7.12 -17.66
N ALA A 31 -12.71 -7.27 -16.85
CA ALA A 31 -13.28 -6.17 -16.07
C ALA A 31 -12.87 -6.30 -14.60
N LEU A 32 -12.30 -5.23 -14.02
CA LEU A 32 -12.02 -5.14 -12.59
C LEU A 32 -12.97 -4.10 -11.98
N VAL A 33 -13.82 -4.51 -11.05
CA VAL A 33 -14.82 -3.67 -10.42
C VAL A 33 -14.44 -3.40 -8.97
N GLU A 34 -14.26 -2.15 -8.59
CA GLU A 34 -13.96 -1.73 -7.22
C GLU A 34 -14.82 -0.53 -6.83
N ARG A 35 -15.32 -0.53 -5.59
CA ARG A 35 -16.14 0.56 -5.04
C ARG A 35 -15.27 1.68 -4.44
N GLY A 36 -14.16 1.30 -3.80
CA GLY A 36 -13.24 2.20 -3.13
C GLY A 36 -11.92 2.38 -3.90
N ASN A 37 -10.81 2.32 -3.17
CA ASN A 37 -9.48 2.50 -3.75
C ASN A 37 -8.86 1.16 -4.17
N VAL A 38 -8.16 1.17 -5.30
CA VAL A 38 -7.27 0.07 -5.72
C VAL A 38 -6.26 -0.24 -4.62
N GLY A 39 -5.94 -1.53 -4.47
CA GLY A 39 -5.10 -2.04 -3.39
C GLY A 39 -5.89 -2.51 -2.17
N GLY A 40 -7.19 -2.16 -2.07
CA GLY A 40 -8.11 -2.61 -1.03
C GLY A 40 -7.60 -2.34 0.39
N THR A 41 -8.05 -3.16 1.35
CA THR A 41 -7.69 -3.02 2.76
C THR A 41 -6.19 -3.00 2.97
N CYS A 42 -5.45 -3.93 2.36
CA CYS A 42 -4.05 -4.14 2.67
C CYS A 42 -3.18 -2.90 2.37
N LEU A 43 -3.41 -2.23 1.24
CA LEU A 43 -2.66 -1.02 0.88
C LEU A 43 -3.20 0.21 1.60
N ASN A 44 -4.51 0.36 1.71
CA ASN A 44 -5.11 1.63 2.12
C ASN A 44 -5.22 1.78 3.65
N VAL A 45 -5.64 0.72 4.36
CA VAL A 45 -6.06 0.82 5.78
C VAL A 45 -5.66 -0.39 6.64
N GLY A 46 -4.79 -1.25 6.14
CA GLY A 46 -4.37 -2.48 6.82
C GLY A 46 -2.86 -2.64 6.81
N CYS A 47 -2.37 -3.66 6.10
CA CYS A 47 -0.98 -4.08 6.11
C CYS A 47 0.03 -2.91 6.01
N ILE A 48 -0.08 -2.10 4.96
CA ILE A 48 0.89 -1.04 4.65
C ILE A 48 0.92 0.05 5.73
N PRO A 49 -0.20 0.72 6.08
CA PRO A 49 -0.16 1.73 7.11
C PRO A 49 0.26 1.16 8.47
N THR A 50 -0.15 -0.06 8.83
CA THR A 50 0.30 -0.70 10.07
C THR A 50 1.81 -0.92 10.09
N LYS A 51 2.41 -1.39 9.01
CA LYS A 51 3.87 -1.60 8.97
C LYS A 51 4.67 -0.30 8.91
N ALA A 52 4.14 0.76 8.29
CA ALA A 52 4.74 2.09 8.37
C ALA A 52 4.77 2.62 9.83
N TRP A 53 3.70 2.38 10.58
CA TRP A 53 3.65 2.72 12.00
C TRP A 53 4.61 1.90 12.85
N VAL A 54 4.62 0.58 12.67
CA VAL A 54 5.54 -0.31 13.40
C VAL A 54 6.99 0.10 13.16
N HIS A 55 7.36 0.42 11.92
CA HIS A 55 8.71 0.90 11.62
C HIS A 55 9.04 2.21 12.33
N THR A 56 8.12 3.16 12.37
CA THR A 56 8.30 4.43 13.08
C THR A 56 8.46 4.21 14.59
N ALA A 57 7.68 3.31 15.18
CA ALA A 57 7.76 2.96 16.59
C ALA A 57 9.09 2.24 16.93
N LEU A 58 9.54 1.35 16.05
CA LEU A 58 10.84 0.68 16.18
C LEU A 58 11.99 1.68 16.13
N LEU A 59 11.95 2.63 15.18
CA LEU A 59 12.96 3.69 15.07
C LEU A 59 13.00 4.53 16.36
N LEU A 60 11.86 5.02 16.84
CA LEU A 60 11.79 5.79 18.08
C LEU A 60 12.35 5.00 19.28
N ARG A 61 11.99 3.72 19.38
CA ARG A 61 12.49 2.84 20.44
C ARG A 61 14.01 2.66 20.33
N GLN A 62 14.53 2.38 19.14
CA GLN A 62 15.97 2.20 18.91
C GLN A 62 16.74 3.46 19.24
N THR A 63 16.30 4.63 18.77
CA THR A 63 16.96 5.90 19.08
C THR A 63 16.97 6.17 20.58
N LYS A 64 15.86 5.90 21.29
CA LYS A 64 15.82 6.07 22.76
C LYS A 64 16.76 5.15 23.56
N HIS A 65 17.19 4.03 22.97
CA HIS A 65 18.11 3.07 23.61
C HIS A 65 19.47 3.04 22.90
N ALA A 66 19.79 4.06 22.10
CA ALA A 66 21.01 4.07 21.30
C ALA A 66 22.28 4.20 22.17
N GLU A 67 22.16 4.79 23.35
CA GLU A 67 23.26 4.97 24.30
C GLU A 67 23.82 3.64 24.83
N ASP A 68 22.99 2.60 24.92
CA ASP A 68 23.41 1.23 25.28
C ASP A 68 24.48 0.68 24.30
N PHE A 69 24.54 1.25 23.10
CA PHE A 69 25.49 0.89 22.04
C PHE A 69 26.54 1.99 21.82
N GLY A 70 26.67 2.95 22.74
CA GLY A 70 27.62 4.05 22.65
C GLY A 70 27.21 5.18 21.70
N VAL A 71 25.96 5.19 21.21
CA VAL A 71 25.43 6.24 20.34
C VAL A 71 24.68 7.26 21.18
N LEU A 72 25.29 8.42 21.40
CA LEU A 72 24.70 9.50 22.18
C LEU A 72 23.59 10.19 21.37
N SER A 73 22.36 10.19 21.89
CA SER A 73 21.21 10.82 21.26
C SER A 73 20.37 11.59 22.29
N SER A 74 20.82 12.80 22.62
CA SER A 74 20.08 13.69 23.51
C SER A 74 18.88 14.34 22.78
N GLY A 75 17.76 14.52 23.48
CA GLY A 75 16.63 15.30 22.97
C GLY A 75 15.75 14.62 21.92
N VAL A 76 15.50 13.31 22.04
CA VAL A 76 14.63 12.57 21.09
C VAL A 76 13.15 12.91 21.30
N GLU A 77 12.57 13.64 20.36
CA GLU A 77 11.14 13.99 20.34
C GLU A 77 10.37 13.26 19.24
N PHE A 78 9.07 13.04 19.47
CA PHE A 78 8.18 12.39 18.50
C PHE A 78 7.15 13.38 17.95
N ASP A 79 7.30 13.73 16.67
CA ASP A 79 6.31 14.52 15.92
C ASP A 79 5.31 13.58 15.24
N PHE A 80 4.14 13.43 15.85
CA PHE A 80 3.07 12.59 15.33
C PHE A 80 2.59 13.05 13.95
N SER A 81 2.52 14.36 13.70
CA SER A 81 2.05 14.90 12.43
C SER A 81 3.00 14.55 11.28
N ARG A 82 4.32 14.59 11.51
CA ARG A 82 5.32 14.11 10.54
C ARG A 82 5.19 12.61 10.30
N ALA A 83 4.95 11.83 11.34
CA ALA A 83 4.80 10.39 11.22
C ALA A 83 3.54 9.99 10.41
N VAL A 84 2.41 10.67 10.62
CA VAL A 84 1.20 10.51 9.80
C VAL A 84 1.50 10.80 8.33
N ARG A 85 2.15 11.94 8.04
CA ARG A 85 2.54 12.30 6.66
C ARG A 85 3.44 11.26 6.00
N ASN A 86 4.38 10.67 6.75
CA ASN A 86 5.24 9.60 6.24
C ASN A 86 4.43 8.35 5.88
N LYS A 87 3.55 7.89 6.78
CA LYS A 87 2.63 6.78 6.51
C LYS A 87 1.77 7.04 5.27
N ASP A 88 1.16 8.23 5.18
CA ASP A 88 0.30 8.59 4.05
C ASP A 88 1.07 8.63 2.72
N LYS A 89 2.32 9.12 2.75
CA LYS A 89 3.21 9.11 1.59
C LYS A 89 3.45 7.68 1.10
N VAL A 90 3.77 6.74 2.00
CA VAL A 90 4.01 5.33 1.64
C VAL A 90 2.75 4.69 1.04
N VAL A 91 1.60 4.87 1.67
CA VAL A 91 0.31 4.37 1.16
C VAL A 91 0.01 4.94 -0.22
N THR A 92 0.12 6.26 -0.37
CA THR A 92 -0.18 6.96 -1.63
C THR A 92 0.73 6.49 -2.77
N GLN A 93 2.02 6.31 -2.50
CA GLN A 93 2.97 5.82 -3.49
C GLN A 93 2.58 4.43 -3.99
N LEU A 94 2.26 3.50 -3.08
CA LEU A 94 1.90 2.13 -3.46
C LEU A 94 0.56 2.04 -4.17
N VAL A 95 -0.46 2.77 -3.71
CA VAL A 95 -1.77 2.83 -4.38
C VAL A 95 -1.63 3.40 -5.79
N ARG A 96 -0.85 4.48 -5.97
CA ARG A 96 -0.56 5.04 -7.31
C ARG A 96 0.19 4.03 -8.19
N GLY A 97 1.17 3.32 -7.65
CA GLY A 97 1.92 2.29 -8.38
C GLY A 97 1.02 1.18 -8.90
N VAL A 98 0.18 0.60 -8.02
CA VAL A 98 -0.76 -0.46 -8.42
C VAL A 98 -1.81 0.09 -9.40
N GLY A 99 -2.34 1.30 -9.17
CA GLY A 99 -3.26 1.94 -10.11
C GLY A 99 -2.65 2.15 -11.50
N GLY A 100 -1.35 2.49 -11.56
CA GLY A 100 -0.60 2.57 -12.82
C GLY A 100 -0.47 1.21 -13.51
N LEU A 101 -0.17 0.14 -12.75
CA LEU A 101 -0.06 -1.22 -13.29
C LEU A 101 -1.39 -1.73 -13.83
N VAL A 102 -2.51 -1.47 -13.13
CA VAL A 102 -3.85 -1.83 -13.61
C VAL A 102 -4.12 -1.16 -14.96
N LYS A 103 -3.91 0.16 -15.06
CA LYS A 103 -4.08 0.93 -16.32
C LYS A 103 -3.16 0.47 -17.45
N ALA A 104 -1.96 -0.01 -17.13
CA ALA A 104 -1.00 -0.46 -18.13
C ALA A 104 -1.34 -1.84 -18.73
N ASN A 105 -2.19 -2.63 -18.06
CA ASN A 105 -2.57 -3.98 -18.48
C ASN A 105 -4.06 -4.05 -18.89
N GLY A 106 -4.67 -2.92 -19.23
CA GLY A 106 -6.08 -2.82 -19.61
C GLY A 106 -6.55 -1.38 -19.65
#